data_AF-A0A371JPD0-F1
#
_entry.id   AF-A0A371JPD0-F1
#
_cell.length_a   1.000
_cell.length_b   1.000
_cell.length_c   1.000
_cell.angle_alpha   90.00
_cell.angle_beta   90.00
_cell.angle_gamma   90.00
#
_symmetry.space_group_name_H-M   'P 1'
#
loop_
_entity.id
_entity.type
_entity.pdbx_description
1 polymer ?
#
loop_
_entity_poly.entity_id
_entity_poly.type
_entity_poly.pdbx_seq_one_letter_code
_entity_poly.pdbx_strand_id
1 'polypeptide(L)'
;MTLKSPIMSSESTSYYSSPILEFLNSLLHFKRKNVLNKYKLLLLFLTLFCSTTFIILYSWMKSEGEIDLTLTCTHILQLLLYGFVFYLLFKKTDILNNEQNDLASSSKKHSKYEKTGLSEAFSQELKSKLEYMMNTKKLYLKHNLKLDDIAEALDVSRHHASQVINANFSMNFHDFINSHRIEDAKNKLSSGFADSSDSISDIAYQCGFNNRVSFYKAFRKVTHSTPTEYMVKTT
;
A
#
# COMPACT_ATOMS: atom_id res chain seq x y z
N MET A 1 51.93 45.07 40.14
CA MET A 1 52.39 43.68 40.31
C MET A 1 51.20 42.78 40.02
N THR A 2 51.02 42.46 38.75
CA THR A 2 49.81 41.84 38.17
C THR A 2 50.03 40.34 38.02
N LEU A 3 49.25 39.54 38.76
CA LEU A 3 49.24 38.08 38.70
C LEU A 3 48.51 37.60 37.44
N LYS A 4 49.22 36.81 36.63
CA LYS A 4 48.74 36.19 35.39
C LYS A 4 48.23 34.78 35.74
N SER A 5 46.95 34.52 35.55
CA SER A 5 46.37 33.18 35.63
C SER A 5 46.72 32.37 34.37
N PRO A 6 46.94 31.04 34.47
CA PRO A 6 47.26 30.22 33.31
C PRO A 6 45.99 29.78 32.58
N ILE A 7 46.11 29.77 31.26
CA ILE A 7 45.11 29.37 30.26
C ILE A 7 44.99 27.83 30.30
N MET A 8 43.79 27.31 30.58
CA MET A 8 43.47 25.90 30.32
C MET A 8 43.25 25.71 28.81
N SER A 9 44.14 24.95 28.19
CA SER A 9 44.04 24.46 26.82
C SER A 9 42.90 23.44 26.69
N SER A 10 42.07 23.65 25.68
CA SER A 10 41.04 22.72 25.21
C SER A 10 41.66 21.38 24.79
N GLU A 11 41.33 20.31 25.50
CA GLU A 11 41.59 18.94 25.04
C GLU A 11 40.74 18.65 23.79
N SER A 12 41.42 18.50 22.67
CA SER A 12 40.90 17.91 21.45
C SER A 12 40.80 16.39 21.63
N THR A 13 39.61 15.88 21.95
CA THR A 13 39.32 14.45 21.88
C THR A 13 39.11 14.04 20.41
N SER A 14 40.19 13.61 19.76
CA SER A 14 40.13 12.93 18.47
C SER A 14 39.40 11.60 18.63
N TYR A 15 38.20 11.51 18.05
CA TYR A 15 37.40 10.29 17.93
C TYR A 15 38.16 9.24 17.11
N TYR A 16 38.81 8.29 17.76
CA TYR A 16 39.19 7.03 17.11
C TYR A 16 37.92 6.17 17.01
N SER A 17 37.38 5.98 15.80
CA SER A 17 36.37 4.95 15.57
C SER A 17 37.03 3.58 15.81
N SER A 18 36.62 2.90 16.89
CA SER A 18 37.04 1.53 17.13
C SER A 18 36.69 0.66 15.91
N PRO A 19 37.55 -0.26 15.45
CA PRO A 19 37.20 -1.25 14.42
C PRO A 19 35.91 -2.02 14.75
N ILE A 20 35.61 -2.15 16.05
CA ILE A 20 34.37 -2.73 16.56
C ILE A 20 33.18 -1.82 16.23
N LEU A 21 33.31 -0.50 16.34
CA LEU A 21 32.25 0.46 16.00
C LEU A 21 31.98 0.50 14.50
N GLU A 22 33.02 0.40 13.66
CA GLU A 22 32.87 0.29 12.21
C GLU A 22 32.26 -1.05 11.79
N PHE A 23 32.66 -2.15 12.45
CA PHE A 23 32.06 -3.46 12.25
C PHE A 23 30.59 -3.51 12.69
N LEU A 24 30.24 -2.88 13.82
CA LEU A 24 28.87 -2.77 14.30
C LEU A 24 28.03 -1.86 13.38
N ASN A 25 28.57 -0.76 12.88
CA ASN A 25 27.91 0.08 11.89
C ASN A 25 27.72 -0.64 10.54
N SER A 26 28.69 -1.46 10.13
CA SER A 26 28.59 -2.34 8.96
C SER A 26 27.50 -3.40 9.13
N LEU A 27 27.42 -4.05 10.30
CA LEU A 27 26.35 -5.00 10.64
C LEU A 27 24.96 -4.33 10.67
N LEU A 28 24.86 -3.12 11.20
CA LEU A 28 23.62 -2.34 11.22
C LEU A 28 23.18 -1.94 9.80
N HIS A 29 24.11 -1.53 8.93
CA HIS A 29 23.81 -1.22 7.54
C HIS A 29 23.49 -2.45 6.69
N PHE A 30 24.12 -3.59 6.96
CA PHE A 30 23.88 -4.86 6.26
C PHE A 30 22.45 -5.38 6.49
N LYS A 31 21.91 -5.20 7.71
CA LYS A 31 20.55 -5.60 8.07
C LYS A 31 19.46 -4.82 7.32
N ARG A 32 19.78 -3.62 6.82
CA ARG A 32 18.84 -2.73 6.10
C ARG A 32 18.65 -3.11 4.62
N LYS A 33 19.58 -3.85 4.01
CA LYS A 33 19.56 -4.17 2.56
C LYS A 33 19.31 -5.64 2.24
N ASN A 34 19.46 -6.54 3.20
CA ASN A 34 19.22 -7.97 3.02
C ASN A 34 18.04 -8.43 3.88
N VAL A 35 16.82 -8.25 3.37
CA VAL A 35 15.72 -9.15 3.75
C VAL A 35 16.19 -10.55 3.36
N LEU A 36 16.36 -11.43 4.34
CA LEU A 36 16.89 -12.77 4.09
C LEU A 36 15.94 -13.47 3.12
N ASN A 37 16.38 -13.69 1.88
CA ASN A 37 15.54 -14.27 0.84
C ASN A 37 14.91 -15.59 1.35
N LYS A 38 13.61 -15.79 1.15
CA LYS A 38 12.87 -16.97 1.63
C LYS A 38 13.56 -18.29 1.30
N TYR A 39 14.25 -18.35 0.16
CA TYR A 39 15.03 -19.53 -0.25
C TYR A 39 16.30 -19.74 0.58
N LYS A 40 16.97 -18.67 1.04
CA LYS A 40 18.12 -18.77 1.95
C LYS A 40 17.68 -19.21 3.35
N LEU A 41 16.53 -18.74 3.82
CA LEU A 41 15.95 -19.16 5.10
C LEU A 41 15.54 -20.64 5.05
N LEU A 42 14.92 -21.07 3.96
CA LEU A 42 14.57 -22.48 3.72
C LEU A 42 15.82 -23.37 3.65
N LEU A 43 16.87 -22.92 2.96
CA LEU A 43 18.14 -23.65 2.86
C LEU A 43 18.79 -23.83 4.24
N LEU A 44 18.84 -22.77 5.06
CA LEU A 44 19.36 -22.86 6.43
C LEU A 44 18.57 -23.88 7.26
N PHE A 45 17.24 -23.83 7.19
CA PHE A 45 16.39 -24.79 7.89
C PHE A 45 16.67 -26.24 7.46
N LEU A 46 16.78 -26.48 6.15
CA LEU A 46 17.06 -27.81 5.62
C LEU A 46 18.44 -28.33 6.07
N THR A 47 19.47 -27.48 6.13
CA THR A 47 20.80 -27.88 6.61
C THR A 47 20.79 -28.25 8.10
N LEU A 48 20.07 -27.48 8.93
CA LEU A 48 19.90 -27.79 10.35
C LEU A 48 19.13 -29.11 10.53
N PHE A 49 18.06 -29.31 9.77
CA PHE A 49 17.29 -30.55 9.77
C PHE A 49 18.17 -31.77 9.44
N CYS A 50 18.91 -31.73 8.34
CA CYS A 50 19.81 -32.82 7.94
C CYS A 50 20.91 -33.09 8.97
N SER A 51 21.44 -32.05 9.63
CA SER A 51 22.45 -32.23 10.68
C SER A 51 21.88 -32.98 11.90
N THR A 52 20.64 -32.66 12.30
CA THR A 52 19.99 -33.34 13.43
C THR A 52 19.63 -34.78 13.11
N THR A 53 19.15 -35.07 11.90
CA THR A 53 18.86 -36.46 11.49
C THR A 53 20.13 -37.31 11.42
N PHE A 54 21.24 -36.73 10.97
CA PHE A 54 22.54 -37.41 10.98
C PHE A 54 23.02 -37.76 12.39
N ILE A 55 22.88 -36.84 13.36
CA ILE A 55 23.26 -37.09 14.77
C ILE A 55 22.44 -38.23 15.39
N ILE A 56 21.14 -38.30 15.08
CA ILE A 56 20.26 -39.38 15.55
C ILE A 56 20.71 -40.73 14.98
N LEU A 57 20.95 -40.80 13.66
CA LEU A 57 21.42 -42.02 13.01
C LEU A 57 22.78 -42.47 13.55
N TYR A 58 23.71 -41.55 13.75
CA TYR A 58 25.02 -41.83 14.32
C TYR A 58 24.90 -42.37 15.76
N SER A 59 24.05 -41.76 16.58
CA SER A 59 23.81 -42.21 17.96
C SER A 59 23.18 -43.60 18.00
N TRP A 60 22.21 -43.87 17.12
CA TRP A 60 21.57 -45.19 17.00
C TRP A 60 22.57 -46.28 16.60
N MET A 61 23.46 -46.00 15.64
CA MET A 61 24.51 -46.94 15.23
C MET A 61 25.49 -47.26 16.37
N LYS A 62 25.77 -46.30 17.25
CA LYS A 62 26.69 -46.49 18.38
C LYS A 62 26.06 -47.23 19.56
N SER A 63 24.73 -47.20 19.69
CA SER A 63 23.98 -47.82 20.79
C SER A 63 23.61 -49.29 20.55
N GLU A 64 24.30 -49.97 19.63
CA GLU A 64 24.01 -51.37 19.24
C GLU A 64 22.53 -51.62 18.86
N GLY A 65 21.82 -50.58 18.40
CA GLY A 65 20.43 -50.65 17.99
C GLY A 65 19.39 -50.38 19.09
N GLU A 66 19.80 -50.15 20.34
CA GLU A 66 18.88 -49.71 21.39
C GLU A 66 18.48 -48.24 21.19
N ILE A 67 17.19 -47.95 21.31
CA ILE A 67 16.63 -46.61 21.12
C ILE A 67 16.55 -45.90 22.47
N ASP A 68 17.39 -44.88 22.67
CA ASP A 68 17.26 -43.97 23.81
C ASP A 68 16.05 -43.04 23.59
N LEU A 69 14.98 -43.29 24.35
CA LEU A 69 13.74 -42.52 24.31
C LEU A 69 13.96 -41.05 24.71
N THR A 70 14.88 -40.79 25.64
CA THR A 70 15.19 -39.42 26.10
C THR A 70 15.85 -38.64 24.98
N LEU A 71 16.85 -39.23 24.32
CA LEU A 71 17.53 -38.63 23.17
C LEU A 71 16.55 -38.36 22.02
N THR A 72 15.67 -39.33 21.72
CA THR A 72 14.65 -39.18 20.67
C THR A 72 13.69 -38.02 20.97
N CYS A 73 13.20 -37.91 22.20
CA CYS A 73 12.32 -36.83 22.63
C CYS A 73 12.98 -35.45 22.56
N THR A 74 14.25 -35.32 22.95
CA THR A 74 14.98 -34.03 22.88
C THR A 74 15.13 -33.53 21.44
N HIS A 75 15.40 -34.42 20.49
CA HIS A 75 15.52 -34.04 19.08
C HIS A 75 14.19 -33.70 18.43
N ILE A 76 13.11 -34.42 18.78
CA ILE A 76 11.75 -34.06 18.34
C ILE A 76 11.39 -32.66 18.82
N LEU A 77 11.66 -32.34 20.08
CA LEU A 77 11.43 -31.01 20.64
C LEU A 77 12.23 -29.92 19.90
N GLN A 78 13.48 -30.22 19.54
CA GLN A 78 14.33 -29.31 18.78
C GLN A 78 13.84 -29.08 17.35
N LEU A 79 13.31 -30.12 16.69
CA LEU A 79 12.66 -29.99 15.38
C LEU A 79 11.41 -29.10 15.43
N LEU A 80 10.59 -29.26 16.47
CA LEU A 80 9.42 -28.39 16.70
C LEU A 80 9.85 -26.94 16.89
N LEU A 81 10.91 -26.69 17.66
CA LEU A 81 11.46 -25.35 17.87
C LEU A 81 11.95 -24.74 16.55
N TYR A 82 12.68 -25.50 15.72
CA TYR A 82 13.11 -25.01 14.41
C TYR A 82 11.95 -24.69 13.48
N GLY A 83 10.92 -25.55 13.45
CA GLY A 83 9.71 -25.31 12.67
C GLY A 83 8.97 -24.03 13.12
N PHE A 84 8.88 -23.82 14.43
CA PHE A 84 8.27 -22.62 15.00
C PHE A 84 9.06 -21.34 14.64
N VAL A 85 10.38 -21.35 14.80
CA VAL A 85 11.23 -20.22 14.43
C VAL A 85 11.15 -19.94 12.93
N PHE A 86 11.16 -20.97 12.09
CA PHE A 86 10.99 -20.83 10.66
C PHE A 86 9.64 -20.17 10.31
N TYR A 87 8.55 -20.59 10.94
CA TYR A 87 7.23 -19.98 10.75
C TYR A 87 7.22 -18.48 11.10
N LEU A 88 7.79 -18.09 12.24
CA LEU A 88 7.87 -16.69 12.65
C LEU A 88 8.67 -15.85 11.66
N LEU A 89 9.79 -16.37 11.19
CA LEU A 89 10.66 -15.69 10.22
C LEU A 89 10.00 -15.61 8.83
N PHE A 90 9.29 -16.64 8.42
CA PHE A 90 8.52 -16.68 7.18
C PHE A 90 7.42 -15.61 7.19
N LYS A 91 6.57 -15.61 8.23
CA LYS A 91 5.50 -14.61 8.40
C LYS A 91 6.04 -13.19 8.42
N LYS A 92 7.15 -12.94 9.11
CA LYS A 92 7.80 -11.63 9.14
C LYS A 92 8.28 -11.20 7.75
N THR A 93 8.84 -12.13 6.96
CA THR A 93 9.32 -11.86 5.61
C THR A 93 8.16 -11.50 4.67
N ASP A 94 7.02 -12.18 4.78
CA ASP A 94 5.83 -11.88 3.98
C ASP A 94 5.24 -10.50 4.30
N ILE A 95 5.16 -10.14 5.59
CA ILE A 95 4.71 -8.81 6.01
C ILE A 95 5.61 -7.72 5.45
N LEU A 96 6.93 -7.88 5.58
CA LEU A 96 7.90 -6.90 5.08
C LEU A 96 7.87 -6.77 3.55
N ASN A 97 7.66 -7.87 2.82
CA ASN A 97 7.54 -7.83 1.37
C ASN A 97 6.26 -7.12 0.92
N ASN A 98 5.14 -7.33 1.62
CA ASN A 98 3.89 -6.62 1.33
C ASN A 98 4.05 -5.11 1.59
N GLU A 99 4.59 -4.72 2.74
CA GLU A 99 4.86 -3.31 3.05
C GLU A 99 5.85 -2.67 2.05
N GLN A 100 6.89 -3.39 1.63
CA GLN A 100 7.82 -2.91 0.61
C GLN A 100 7.17 -2.77 -0.76
N ASN A 101 6.25 -3.66 -1.15
CA ASN A 101 5.52 -3.54 -2.41
C ASN A 101 4.54 -2.35 -2.40
N ASP A 102 3.90 -2.08 -1.26
CA ASP A 102 3.03 -0.92 -1.08
C ASP A 102 3.84 0.39 -1.09
N LEU A 103 4.98 0.42 -0.41
CA LEU A 103 5.88 1.59 -0.41
C LEU A 103 6.57 1.78 -1.77
N ALA A 104 6.96 0.72 -2.46
CA ALA A 104 7.58 0.79 -3.79
C ALA A 104 6.57 1.17 -4.89
N SER A 105 5.31 0.74 -4.78
CA SER A 105 4.25 1.16 -5.69
C SER A 105 3.90 2.64 -5.50
N SER A 106 3.85 3.11 -4.25
CA SER A 106 3.70 4.54 -3.92
C SER A 106 4.91 5.38 -4.38
N SER A 107 6.13 4.91 -4.13
CA SER A 107 7.38 5.57 -4.57
C SER A 107 7.55 5.60 -6.09
N LYS A 108 7.18 4.54 -6.82
CA LYS A 108 7.13 4.55 -8.30
C LYS A 108 6.11 5.54 -8.83
N LYS A 109 4.96 5.69 -8.14
CA LYS A 109 4.00 6.75 -8.44
C LYS A 109 4.73 8.08 -8.32
N HIS A 110 5.28 8.42 -7.15
CA HIS A 110 6.01 9.67 -6.89
C HIS A 110 7.13 9.97 -7.91
N SER A 111 7.96 8.98 -8.28
CA SER A 111 9.02 9.13 -9.29
C SER A 111 8.48 9.42 -10.71
N LYS A 112 7.28 8.96 -11.06
CA LYS A 112 6.64 9.27 -12.34
C LYS A 112 6.24 10.75 -12.43
N TYR A 113 5.93 11.42 -11.32
CA TYR A 113 5.56 12.84 -11.29
C TYR A 113 6.75 13.76 -11.56
N GLU A 114 7.93 13.44 -11.02
CA GLU A 114 9.15 14.19 -11.30
C GLU A 114 9.54 14.14 -12.78
N LYS A 115 9.32 13.00 -13.45
CA LYS A 115 9.61 12.84 -14.89
C LYS A 115 8.62 13.55 -15.80
N THR A 116 7.40 13.83 -15.34
CA THR A 116 6.38 14.49 -16.16
C THR A 116 6.38 16.01 -15.98
N GLY A 117 7.21 16.55 -15.08
CA GLY A 117 7.24 17.99 -14.78
C GLY A 117 6.10 18.47 -13.88
N LEU A 118 5.27 17.55 -13.36
CA LEU A 118 4.19 17.87 -12.44
C LEU A 118 4.73 17.74 -11.00
N SER A 119 5.09 18.86 -10.36
CA SER A 119 5.52 18.83 -8.97
C SER A 119 4.39 18.35 -8.05
N GLU A 120 4.73 17.77 -6.90
CA GLU A 120 3.73 17.34 -5.92
C GLU A 120 2.85 18.50 -5.46
N ALA A 121 3.45 19.67 -5.20
CA ALA A 121 2.72 20.88 -4.82
C ALA A 121 1.69 21.29 -5.89
N PHE A 122 2.08 21.28 -7.16
CA PHE A 122 1.18 21.60 -8.26
C PHE A 122 0.10 20.53 -8.46
N SER A 123 0.43 19.25 -8.29
CA SER A 123 -0.55 18.15 -8.28
C SER A 123 -1.62 18.35 -7.19
N GLN A 124 -1.23 18.75 -5.98
CA GLN A 124 -2.16 19.04 -4.90
C GLN A 124 -3.02 20.28 -5.18
N GLU A 125 -2.46 21.32 -5.79
CA GLU A 125 -3.23 22.49 -6.23
C GLU A 125 -4.31 22.11 -7.25
N LEU A 126 -3.95 21.32 -8.27
CA LEU A 126 -4.87 20.83 -9.27
C LEU A 126 -5.95 19.92 -8.67
N LYS A 127 -5.59 19.09 -7.69
CA LYS A 127 -6.54 18.28 -6.93
C LYS A 127 -7.60 19.16 -6.27
N SER A 128 -7.20 20.20 -5.53
CA SER A 128 -8.15 21.09 -4.87
C SER A 128 -9.05 21.84 -5.86
N LYS A 129 -8.52 22.30 -7.00
CA LYS A 129 -9.33 22.90 -8.07
C LYS A 129 -10.34 21.91 -8.63
N LEU A 130 -9.93 20.66 -8.87
CA LEU A 130 -10.81 19.61 -9.39
C LEU A 130 -11.92 19.27 -8.38
N GLU A 131 -11.60 19.13 -7.10
CA GLU A 131 -12.58 18.90 -6.03
C GLU A 131 -13.61 20.04 -5.98
N TYR A 132 -13.18 21.29 -6.09
CA TYR A 132 -14.08 22.44 -6.17
C TYR A 132 -15.01 22.38 -7.39
N MET A 133 -14.48 22.03 -8.57
CA MET A 133 -15.30 21.88 -9.78
C MET A 133 -16.33 20.75 -9.67
N MET A 134 -15.99 19.66 -8.99
CA MET A 134 -16.93 18.56 -8.78
C MET A 134 -17.97 18.89 -7.71
N ASN A 135 -17.54 19.39 -6.55
CA ASN A 135 -18.44 19.57 -5.40
C ASN A 135 -19.31 20.84 -5.53
N THR A 136 -18.74 21.93 -6.04
CA THR A 136 -19.44 23.22 -6.12
C THR A 136 -20.07 23.44 -7.48
N LYS A 137 -19.30 23.25 -8.57
CA LYS A 137 -19.81 23.48 -9.93
C LYS A 137 -20.57 22.28 -10.51
N LYS A 138 -20.55 21.13 -9.84
CA LYS A 138 -21.17 19.88 -10.28
C LYS A 138 -20.83 19.53 -11.74
N LEU A 139 -19.57 19.71 -12.13
CA LEU A 139 -19.13 19.52 -13.52
C LEU A 139 -19.46 18.12 -14.07
N TYR A 140 -19.53 17.10 -13.19
CA TYR A 140 -19.95 15.75 -13.52
C TYR A 140 -21.34 15.66 -14.16
N LEU A 141 -22.23 16.64 -13.98
CA LEU A 141 -23.55 16.69 -14.61
C LEU A 141 -23.51 17.00 -16.11
N LYS A 142 -22.37 17.49 -16.63
CA LYS A 142 -22.20 17.72 -18.07
C LYS A 142 -22.34 16.40 -18.83
N HIS A 143 -23.32 16.34 -19.72
CA HIS A 143 -23.47 15.23 -20.65
C HIS A 143 -22.25 15.15 -21.57
N ASN A 144 -21.82 13.93 -21.91
CA ASN A 144 -20.62 13.70 -22.69
C ASN A 144 -19.33 14.36 -22.13
N LEU A 145 -19.22 14.54 -20.81
CA LEU A 145 -17.98 15.00 -20.19
C LEU A 145 -16.81 14.07 -20.52
N LYS A 146 -15.75 14.63 -21.11
CA LYS A 146 -14.52 13.96 -21.50
C LYS A 146 -13.37 14.43 -20.62
N LEU A 147 -12.29 13.66 -20.63
CA LEU A 147 -11.06 14.05 -19.94
C LEU A 147 -10.47 15.37 -20.47
N ASP A 148 -10.68 15.68 -21.75
CA ASP A 148 -10.22 16.93 -22.36
C ASP A 148 -10.93 18.15 -21.76
N ASP A 149 -12.21 18.01 -21.39
CA ASP A 149 -12.95 19.08 -20.69
C ASP A 149 -12.35 19.37 -19.31
N ILE A 150 -11.87 18.33 -18.60
CA ILE A 150 -11.19 18.51 -17.30
C ILE A 150 -9.83 19.16 -17.50
N ALA A 151 -9.10 18.75 -18.55
CA ALA A 151 -7.80 19.31 -18.88
C ALA A 151 -7.91 20.81 -19.19
N GLU A 152 -8.89 21.20 -20.00
CA GLU A 152 -9.21 22.59 -20.31
C GLU A 152 -9.62 23.37 -19.06
N ALA A 153 -10.52 22.81 -18.23
CA ALA A 153 -10.98 23.48 -17.01
C ALA A 153 -9.84 23.72 -15.99
N LEU A 154 -8.86 22.82 -15.94
CA LEU A 154 -7.70 22.92 -15.06
C LEU A 154 -6.52 23.68 -15.68
N ASP A 155 -6.61 24.06 -16.96
CA ASP A 155 -5.52 24.66 -17.76
C ASP A 155 -4.25 23.81 -17.78
N VAL A 156 -4.41 22.51 -18.07
CA VAL A 156 -3.30 21.55 -18.14
C VAL A 156 -3.44 20.59 -19.33
N SER A 157 -2.38 19.85 -19.62
CA SER A 157 -2.47 18.79 -20.62
C SER A 157 -3.40 17.66 -20.19
N ARG A 158 -4.02 16.98 -21.15
CA ARG A 158 -4.83 15.76 -20.94
C ARG A 158 -4.07 14.70 -20.12
N HIS A 159 -2.77 14.57 -20.35
CA HIS A 159 -1.90 13.66 -19.61
C HIS A 159 -1.84 14.05 -18.14
N HIS A 160 -1.64 15.34 -17.82
CA HIS A 160 -1.63 15.81 -16.43
C HIS A 160 -2.99 15.68 -15.75
N ALA A 161 -4.09 15.97 -16.43
CA ALA A 161 -5.42 15.75 -15.88
C ALA A 161 -5.64 14.27 -15.49
N SER A 162 -5.29 13.33 -16.39
CA SER A 162 -5.34 11.89 -16.08
C SER A 162 -4.43 11.52 -14.91
N GLN A 163 -3.22 12.07 -14.91
CA GLN A 163 -2.22 11.82 -13.87
C GLN A 163 -2.71 12.29 -12.50
N VAL A 164 -3.27 13.50 -12.39
CA VAL A 164 -3.85 14.06 -11.15
C VAL A 164 -4.99 13.20 -10.64
N ILE A 165 -5.90 12.76 -11.52
CA ILE A 165 -7.05 11.92 -11.13
C ILE A 165 -6.55 10.58 -10.56
N ASN A 166 -5.69 9.88 -11.31
CA ASN A 166 -5.15 8.59 -10.87
C ASN A 166 -4.26 8.73 -9.63
N ALA A 167 -3.52 9.84 -9.50
CA ALA A 167 -2.64 10.13 -8.37
C ALA A 167 -3.41 10.21 -7.07
N ASN A 168 -4.38 11.12 -7.05
CA ASN A 168 -4.95 11.68 -5.84
C ASN A 168 -6.22 10.97 -5.42
N PHE A 169 -6.91 10.32 -6.37
CA PHE A 169 -8.18 9.63 -6.12
C PHE A 169 -8.08 8.12 -6.33
N SER A 170 -6.95 7.62 -6.86
CA SER A 170 -6.74 6.20 -7.17
C SER A 170 -7.83 5.61 -8.07
N MET A 171 -8.36 6.43 -8.99
CA MET A 171 -9.39 6.09 -9.95
C MET A 171 -8.96 6.48 -11.36
N ASN A 172 -9.49 5.81 -12.37
CA ASN A 172 -9.46 6.35 -13.73
C ASN A 172 -10.52 7.45 -13.89
N PHE A 173 -10.43 8.24 -14.96
CA PHE A 173 -11.37 9.34 -15.24
C PHE A 173 -12.85 8.91 -15.21
N HIS A 174 -13.19 7.78 -15.85
CA HIS A 174 -14.59 7.34 -15.92
C HIS A 174 -15.12 6.94 -14.55
N ASP A 175 -14.33 6.24 -13.76
CA ASP A 175 -14.72 5.83 -12.40
C ASP A 175 -14.83 7.03 -11.47
N PHE A 176 -13.93 8.01 -11.61
CA PHE A 176 -13.98 9.26 -10.86
C PHE A 176 -15.24 10.08 -11.17
N ILE A 177 -15.58 10.28 -12.44
CA ILE A 177 -16.82 11.00 -12.78
C ILE A 177 -18.05 10.22 -12.35
N ASN A 178 -18.07 8.91 -12.60
CA ASN A 178 -19.22 8.09 -12.25
C ASN A 178 -19.45 8.02 -10.74
N SER A 179 -18.41 8.01 -9.89
CA SER A 179 -18.59 8.01 -8.44
C SER A 179 -19.38 9.25 -7.98
N HIS A 180 -19.01 10.44 -8.47
CA HIS A 180 -19.75 11.68 -8.19
C HIS A 180 -21.20 11.62 -8.70
N ARG A 181 -21.43 11.12 -9.92
CA ARG A 181 -22.79 10.99 -10.49
C ARG A 181 -23.66 10.02 -9.68
N ILE A 182 -23.09 8.90 -9.24
CA ILE A 182 -23.82 7.91 -8.46
C ILE A 182 -24.13 8.43 -7.05
N GLU A 183 -23.22 9.17 -6.42
CA GLU A 183 -23.53 9.82 -5.14
C GLU A 183 -24.68 10.83 -5.27
N ASP A 184 -24.70 11.67 -6.32
CA ASP A 184 -25.84 12.58 -6.56
C ASP A 184 -27.14 11.80 -6.88
N ALA A 185 -27.05 10.69 -7.61
CA ALA A 185 -28.20 9.82 -7.89
C ALA A 185 -28.75 9.14 -6.63
N LYS A 186 -27.87 8.66 -5.73
CA LYS A 186 -28.28 8.09 -4.43
C LYS A 186 -29.09 9.11 -3.63
N ASN A 187 -28.60 10.35 -3.55
CA ASN A 187 -29.30 11.41 -2.84
C ASN A 187 -30.70 11.66 -3.42
N LYS A 188 -30.82 11.73 -4.76
CA LYS A 188 -32.12 11.89 -5.45
C LYS A 188 -33.07 10.71 -5.24
N LEU A 189 -32.54 9.48 -5.21
CA LEU A 189 -33.34 8.27 -4.98
C LEU A 189 -33.82 8.16 -3.53
N SER A 190 -33.02 8.62 -2.56
CA SER A 190 -33.35 8.57 -1.13
C SER A 190 -34.26 9.71 -0.67
N SER A 191 -34.34 10.83 -1.39
CA SER A 191 -35.10 12.02 -0.98
C SER A 191 -36.62 11.97 -1.26
N GLY A 192 -37.24 10.79 -1.21
CA GLY A 192 -38.71 10.66 -1.24
C GLY A 192 -39.35 10.54 -2.62
N PHE A 193 -38.89 9.58 -3.43
CA PHE A 193 -39.46 9.28 -4.75
C PHE A 193 -40.88 8.67 -4.74
N ALA A 194 -41.52 8.55 -3.56
CA ALA A 194 -42.92 8.14 -3.50
C ALA A 194 -43.86 9.18 -4.16
N ASP A 195 -43.45 10.45 -4.23
CA ASP A 195 -44.29 11.57 -4.70
C ASP A 195 -43.80 12.26 -5.99
N SER A 196 -42.68 11.82 -6.59
CA SER A 196 -42.13 12.44 -7.81
C SER A 196 -42.48 11.66 -9.08
N SER A 197 -42.85 12.36 -10.16
CA SER A 197 -43.16 11.79 -11.48
C SER A 197 -41.96 11.36 -12.32
N ASP A 198 -40.74 11.61 -11.83
CA ASP A 198 -39.53 11.23 -12.55
C ASP A 198 -39.44 9.69 -12.63
N SER A 199 -38.76 9.16 -13.63
CA SER A 199 -38.38 7.75 -13.68
C SER A 199 -36.91 7.56 -13.27
N ILE A 200 -36.49 6.33 -12.94
CA ILE A 200 -35.07 6.02 -12.73
C ILE A 200 -34.21 6.45 -13.94
N SER A 201 -34.79 6.41 -15.14
CA SER A 201 -34.11 6.91 -16.35
C SER A 201 -33.93 8.42 -16.30
N ASP A 202 -34.92 9.17 -15.83
CA ASP A 202 -34.84 10.63 -15.72
C ASP A 202 -33.81 11.06 -14.68
N ILE A 203 -33.72 10.36 -13.54
CA ILE A 203 -32.63 10.56 -12.57
C ILE A 203 -31.28 10.33 -13.22
N ALA A 204 -31.12 9.25 -14.00
CA ALA A 204 -29.87 8.96 -14.68
C ALA A 204 -29.44 10.12 -15.60
N TYR A 205 -30.37 10.66 -16.39
CA TYR A 205 -30.11 11.81 -17.26
C TYR A 205 -29.81 13.09 -16.46
N GLN A 206 -30.58 13.36 -15.40
CA GLN A 206 -30.34 14.50 -14.52
C GLN A 206 -28.96 14.44 -13.87
N CYS A 207 -28.43 13.24 -13.57
CA CYS A 207 -27.09 13.02 -13.04
C CYS A 207 -25.99 13.00 -14.14
N GLY A 208 -26.32 13.34 -15.39
CA GLY A 208 -25.35 13.50 -16.49
C GLY A 208 -25.00 12.21 -17.23
N PHE A 209 -25.71 11.11 -17.01
CA PHE A 209 -25.53 9.90 -17.83
C PHE A 209 -26.20 10.05 -19.19
N ASN A 210 -25.52 9.59 -20.23
CA ASN A 210 -26.06 9.64 -21.60
C ASN A 210 -27.07 8.52 -21.91
N ASN A 211 -27.11 7.46 -21.11
CA ASN A 211 -28.03 6.34 -21.31
C ASN A 211 -28.20 5.50 -20.03
N ARG A 212 -29.34 4.82 -19.96
CA ARG A 212 -29.72 3.94 -18.84
C ARG A 212 -28.75 2.79 -18.60
N VAL A 213 -28.22 2.16 -19.65
CA VAL A 213 -27.33 0.99 -19.52
C VAL A 213 -26.05 1.36 -18.76
N SER A 214 -25.45 2.50 -19.12
CA SER A 214 -24.24 3.00 -18.48
C SER A 214 -24.47 3.38 -17.03
N PHE A 215 -25.62 4.00 -16.73
CA PHE A 215 -26.05 4.31 -15.37
C PHE A 215 -26.19 3.05 -14.52
N TYR A 216 -26.95 2.04 -14.96
CA TYR A 216 -27.14 0.81 -14.20
C TYR A 216 -25.82 0.08 -13.93
N LYS A 217 -24.91 0.05 -14.91
CA LYS A 217 -23.58 -0.55 -14.76
C LYS A 217 -22.74 0.20 -13.72
N ALA A 218 -22.71 1.53 -13.78
CA ALA A 218 -21.99 2.36 -12.83
C ALA A 218 -22.58 2.25 -11.42
N PHE A 219 -23.91 2.32 -11.29
CA PHE A 219 -24.62 2.22 -10.01
C PHE A 219 -24.28 0.89 -9.33
N ARG A 220 -24.45 -0.24 -10.04
CA ARG A 220 -24.11 -1.56 -9.50
C ARG A 220 -22.63 -1.71 -9.16
N LYS A 221 -21.74 -1.09 -9.91
CA LYS A 221 -20.30 -1.11 -9.61
C LYS A 221 -19.98 -0.38 -8.30
N VAL A 222 -20.64 0.75 -8.04
CA VAL A 222 -20.38 1.61 -6.87
C VAL A 222 -21.13 1.13 -5.63
N THR A 223 -22.40 0.73 -5.76
CA THR A 223 -23.28 0.38 -4.62
C THR A 223 -23.44 -1.12 -4.40
N HIS A 224 -22.94 -1.96 -5.31
CA HIS A 224 -23.16 -3.40 -5.35
C HIS A 224 -24.64 -3.82 -5.45
N SER A 225 -25.53 -2.91 -5.84
CA SER A 225 -26.98 -3.15 -6.02
C SER A 225 -27.50 -2.47 -7.27
N THR A 226 -28.68 -2.86 -7.75
CA THR A 226 -29.37 -2.07 -8.79
C THR A 226 -30.02 -0.82 -8.18
N PRO A 227 -30.29 0.24 -8.99
CA PRO A 227 -31.05 1.40 -8.51
C PRO A 227 -32.41 1.02 -7.90
N THR A 228 -33.11 0.07 -8.53
CA THR A 228 -34.42 -0.42 -8.05
C THR A 228 -34.31 -1.12 -6.70
N GLU A 229 -33.31 -2.01 -6.52
CA GLU A 229 -33.04 -2.63 -5.22
C GLU A 229 -32.65 -1.61 -4.15
N TYR A 230 -31.91 -0.58 -4.54
CA TYR A 230 -31.45 0.47 -3.63
C TYR A 230 -32.63 1.27 -3.06
N MET A 231 -33.63 1.60 -3.88
CA MET A 231 -34.85 2.28 -3.43
C MET A 231 -35.61 1.45 -2.40
N VAL A 232 -35.82 0.14 -2.67
CA VAL A 232 -36.54 -0.75 -1.75
C VAL A 232 -35.84 -0.88 -0.40
N LYS A 233 -34.50 -0.85 -0.36
CA LYS A 233 -33.73 -0.90 0.89
C LYS A 233 -33.78 0.40 1.71
N THR A 234 -34.12 1.52 1.08
CA THR A 234 -34.07 2.85 1.73
C THR A 234 -35.47 3.36 2.09
N THR A 235 -36.51 2.61 1.73
CA THR A 235 -37.92 2.85 2.09
C THR A 235 -38.27 1.98 3.29
#